data_AF-A0A9N8ZE11-F1
#
_entry.id   AF-A0A9N8ZE11-F1
#
_cell.length_a   1.000
_cell.length_b   1.000
_cell.length_c   1.000
_cell.angle_alpha   90.00
_cell.angle_beta   90.00
_cell.angle_gamma   90.00
#
_symmetry.space_group_name_H-M   'P 1'
#
loop_
_entity.id
_entity.type
_entity.pdbx_description
1 polymer ?
#
loop_
_entity_poly.entity_id
_entity_poly.type
_entity_poly.pdbx_seq_one_letter_code
_entity_poly.pdbx_strand_id
1 'polypeptide(L)'
;MEISKKYVPVFTNALKLYREDVTFKRISPDKIPDITKFFPDGWHQNISPIYVSQKYTQTPKIIHENISYLCLFQGSSSQDDISKIICQYTDDPKKVFKIIDKHLRDQNFVVFDFTKAVDNPLSVRLS
;
A
#
# COMPACT_ATOMS: atom_id res chain seq x y z
N MET A 1 19.45 -4.81 -17.21
CA MET A 1 19.13 -4.10 -15.97
C MET A 1 19.30 -5.09 -14.82
N GLU A 2 20.47 -5.08 -14.22
CA GLU A 2 20.88 -6.03 -13.20
C GLU A 2 20.45 -5.48 -11.84
N ILE A 3 19.49 -6.16 -11.19
CA ILE A 3 19.08 -5.78 -9.84
C ILE A 3 20.26 -6.13 -8.93
N SER A 4 21.01 -5.12 -8.49
CA SER A 4 22.19 -5.30 -7.67
C SER A 4 21.87 -6.14 -6.43
N LYS A 5 22.76 -7.08 -6.09
CA LYS A 5 22.71 -8.06 -4.98
C LYS A 5 22.53 -7.45 -3.57
N LYS A 6 22.35 -6.14 -3.47
CA LYS A 6 22.30 -5.38 -2.21
C LYS A 6 20.94 -5.43 -1.50
N TYR A 7 19.85 -5.79 -2.19
CA TYR A 7 18.48 -5.74 -1.65
C TYR A 7 17.92 -7.09 -1.14
N VAL A 8 18.66 -8.18 -1.32
CA VAL A 8 18.30 -9.52 -0.80
C VAL A 8 18.18 -9.59 0.74
N PRO A 9 18.90 -8.80 1.57
CA PRO A 9 18.88 -9.00 3.03
C PRO A 9 17.55 -8.66 3.72
N VAL A 10 16.67 -7.86 3.10
CA VAL A 10 15.45 -7.32 3.75
C VAL A 10 14.45 -8.42 4.15
N PHE A 11 14.49 -9.59 3.51
CA PHE A 11 13.55 -10.69 3.78
C PHE A 11 14.04 -11.71 4.82
N THR A 12 15.22 -11.53 5.43
CA THR A 12 15.88 -12.66 6.11
C THR A 12 15.78 -12.70 7.63
N ASN A 13 15.24 -11.68 8.31
CA ASN A 13 15.26 -11.68 9.77
C ASN A 13 13.90 -11.51 10.44
N ALA A 14 13.57 -12.56 11.20
CA ALA A 14 12.53 -12.72 12.20
C ALA A 14 11.11 -13.00 11.70
N LEU A 15 10.82 -14.30 11.48
CA LEU A 15 9.62 -15.05 11.90
C LEU A 15 9.87 -16.53 11.55
N LYS A 16 9.38 -17.50 12.34
CA LYS A 16 9.57 -18.94 12.06
C LYS A 16 9.22 -19.24 10.61
N LEU A 17 10.18 -19.83 9.91
CA LEU A 17 10.20 -19.94 8.45
C LEU A 17 9.15 -20.94 7.95
N TYR A 18 7.92 -20.48 7.76
CA TYR A 18 6.95 -21.18 6.93
C TYR A 18 7.45 -21.07 5.48
N ARG A 19 8.14 -22.11 4.99
CA ARG A 19 8.50 -22.22 3.57
C ARG A 19 7.40 -22.98 2.86
N GLU A 20 6.56 -22.27 2.13
CA GLU A 20 5.77 -22.86 1.06
C GLU A 20 6.55 -22.68 -0.24
N ASP A 21 6.50 -23.67 -1.14
CA ASP A 21 7.05 -23.56 -2.49
C ASP A 21 6.17 -22.61 -3.31
N VAL A 22 6.43 -21.30 -3.18
CA VAL A 22 5.71 -20.27 -3.93
C VAL A 22 6.24 -20.23 -5.36
N THR A 23 5.41 -20.65 -6.32
CA THR A 23 5.75 -20.57 -7.74
C THR A 23 5.40 -19.19 -8.29
N PHE A 24 6.42 -18.42 -8.66
CA PHE A 24 6.23 -17.14 -9.34
C PHE A 24 6.09 -17.35 -10.85
N LYS A 25 4.97 -16.90 -11.43
CA LYS A 25 4.78 -16.89 -12.88
C LYS A 25 4.96 -15.48 -13.42
N ARG A 26 5.94 -15.28 -14.28
CA ARG A 26 6.07 -14.03 -15.05
C ARG A 26 5.07 -14.06 -16.21
N ILE A 27 4.33 -12.97 -16.37
CA ILE A 27 3.38 -12.77 -17.47
C ILE A 27 3.96 -11.70 -18.42
N SER A 28 3.90 -11.95 -19.73
CA SER A 28 4.32 -10.97 -20.74
C SER A 28 3.30 -9.82 -20.80
N PRO A 29 3.71 -8.57 -21.13
CA PRO A 29 2.81 -7.41 -21.11
C PRO A 29 1.51 -7.59 -21.92
N ASP A 30 1.60 -8.26 -23.08
CA ASP A 30 0.49 -8.59 -23.98
C ASP A 30 -0.51 -9.60 -23.38
N LYS A 31 -0.11 -10.32 -22.32
CA LYS A 31 -0.92 -11.31 -21.61
C LYS A 31 -1.35 -10.85 -20.23
N ILE A 32 -1.01 -9.62 -19.83
CA ILE A 32 -1.46 -9.07 -18.55
C ILE A 32 -2.98 -8.86 -18.67
N PRO A 33 -3.79 -9.55 -17.84
CA PRO A 33 -5.22 -9.30 -17.81
C PRO A 33 -5.48 -7.86 -17.36
N ASP A 34 -6.63 -7.31 -17.70
CA ASP A 34 -7.06 -6.03 -17.15
C ASP A 34 -7.15 -6.13 -15.61
N ILE A 35 -6.13 -5.59 -14.94
CA ILE A 35 -5.97 -5.70 -13.49
C ILE A 35 -7.07 -4.98 -12.74
N THR A 36 -7.74 -4.01 -13.37
CA THR A 36 -8.78 -3.21 -12.72
C THR A 36 -9.98 -4.07 -12.34
N LYS A 37 -10.22 -5.18 -13.02
CA LYS A 37 -11.33 -6.10 -12.75
C LYS A 37 -11.20 -6.84 -11.42
N PHE A 38 -9.99 -6.96 -10.87
CA PHE A 38 -9.79 -7.66 -9.60
C PHE A 38 -10.18 -6.82 -8.37
N PHE A 39 -10.41 -5.51 -8.52
CA PHE A 39 -10.65 -4.62 -7.38
C PHE A 39 -12.15 -4.45 -7.06
N PRO A 40 -13.05 -4.16 -8.01
CA PRO A 40 -14.48 -4.08 -7.74
C PRO A 40 -15.08 -5.44 -7.34
N ASP A 41 -14.65 -6.50 -8.03
CA ASP A 41 -15.23 -7.84 -7.89
C ASP A 41 -14.45 -8.72 -6.90
N GLY A 42 -13.48 -8.16 -6.16
CA GLY A 42 -12.48 -8.87 -5.36
C GLY A 42 -13.01 -9.83 -4.29
N TRP A 43 -14.32 -9.80 -4.01
CA TRP A 43 -14.98 -10.70 -3.08
C TRP A 43 -15.63 -11.92 -3.76
N HIS A 44 -15.75 -11.93 -5.09
CA HIS A 44 -16.47 -12.96 -5.83
C HIS A 44 -15.60 -14.13 -6.31
N GLN A 45 -14.28 -14.11 -6.07
CA GLN A 45 -13.36 -15.16 -6.57
C GLN A 45 -12.34 -15.70 -5.55
N ASN A 46 -12.46 -15.41 -4.24
CA ASN A 46 -11.45 -15.78 -3.23
C ASN A 46 -10.02 -15.28 -3.57
N ILE A 47 -9.92 -14.14 -4.29
CA ILE A 47 -8.65 -13.53 -4.68
C ILE A 47 -8.50 -12.23 -3.89
N SER A 48 -7.40 -12.08 -3.15
CA SER A 48 -7.03 -10.81 -2.49
C SER A 48 -5.89 -10.14 -3.26
N PRO A 49 -6.17 -9.16 -4.14
CA PRO A 49 -5.14 -8.51 -4.92
C PRO A 49 -4.28 -7.57 -4.06
N ILE A 50 -2.97 -7.60 -4.29
CA ILE A 50 -2.03 -6.59 -3.78
C ILE A 50 -1.53 -5.77 -4.98
N TYR A 51 -1.78 -4.46 -4.94
CA TYR A 51 -1.28 -3.53 -5.93
C TYR A 51 -0.10 -2.74 -5.37
N VAL A 52 1.01 -2.70 -6.10
CA VAL A 52 2.20 -1.95 -5.73
C VAL A 52 2.49 -0.94 -6.84
N SER A 53 2.56 0.34 -6.47
CA SER A 53 2.92 1.42 -7.38
C SER A 53 3.95 2.33 -6.75
N GLN A 54 4.76 2.99 -7.59
CA GLN A 54 5.72 3.98 -7.14
C GLN A 54 5.05 5.33 -6.82
N LYS A 55 3.91 5.62 -7.45
CA LYS A 55 3.19 6.88 -7.30
C LYS A 55 1.72 6.64 -7.08
N TYR A 56 1.19 7.16 -5.98
CA TYR A 56 -0.24 7.13 -5.67
C TYR A 56 -1.09 7.74 -6.79
N THR A 57 -0.66 8.87 -7.37
CA THR A 57 -1.38 9.55 -8.46
C THR A 57 -1.42 8.78 -9.77
N GLN A 58 -0.50 7.84 -9.99
CA GLN A 58 -0.47 6.98 -11.17
C GLN A 58 -1.34 5.73 -11.00
N THR A 59 -1.82 5.47 -9.79
CA THR A 59 -2.71 4.35 -9.50
C THR A 59 -4.10 4.64 -10.10
N PRO A 60 -4.68 3.73 -10.89
CA PRO A 60 -6.02 3.88 -11.44
C PRO A 60 -7.08 4.18 -10.36
N LYS A 61 -8.00 5.12 -10.63
CA LYS A 61 -9.03 5.56 -9.67
C LYS A 61 -9.87 4.41 -9.11
N ILE A 62 -10.20 3.43 -9.94
CA ILE A 62 -10.96 2.24 -9.56
C ILE A 62 -10.27 1.42 -8.46
N ILE A 63 -8.94 1.46 -8.36
CA ILE A 63 -8.21 0.81 -7.26
C ILE A 63 -8.42 1.63 -5.99
N HIS A 64 -8.21 2.95 -6.02
CA HIS A 64 -8.42 3.82 -4.86
C HIS A 64 -9.82 3.70 -4.25
N GLU A 65 -10.84 3.47 -5.07
CA GLU A 65 -12.24 3.36 -4.63
C GLU A 65 -12.59 1.99 -4.04
N ASN A 66 -11.80 0.94 -4.31
CA ASN A 66 -12.15 -0.44 -3.95
C ASN A 66 -11.08 -1.13 -3.06
N ILE A 67 -10.04 -0.42 -2.62
CA ILE A 67 -9.04 -0.97 -1.69
C ILE A 67 -9.57 -1.01 -0.26
N SER A 68 -9.26 -2.10 0.44
CA SER A 68 -9.51 -2.21 1.89
C SER A 68 -8.38 -1.61 2.72
N TYR A 69 -7.16 -1.62 2.20
CA TYR A 69 -5.97 -1.14 2.90
C TYR A 69 -5.09 -0.33 1.96
N LEU A 70 -4.49 0.74 2.48
CA LEU A 70 -3.46 1.53 1.79
C LEU A 70 -2.20 1.57 2.66
N CYS A 71 -1.08 1.13 2.10
CA CYS A 71 0.23 1.26 2.71
C CYS A 71 1.04 2.32 1.95
N LEU A 72 1.50 3.36 2.65
CA LEU A 72 2.30 4.45 2.08
C LEU A 72 3.72 4.43 2.63
N PHE A 73 4.68 4.57 1.72
CA PHE A 73 6.10 4.72 2.01
C PHE A 73 6.58 6.12 1.64
N GLN A 74 7.73 6.54 2.18
CA GLN A 74 8.32 7.81 1.78
C GLN A 74 8.52 7.91 0.27
N GLY A 75 8.13 9.06 -0.31
CA GLY A 75 8.31 9.34 -1.74
C GLY A 75 7.26 8.71 -2.67
N SER A 76 6.29 7.95 -2.13
CA SER A 76 5.23 7.34 -2.95
C SER A 76 4.13 8.31 -3.39
N SER A 77 4.05 9.50 -2.79
CA SER A 77 2.94 10.44 -2.98
C SER A 77 3.40 11.89 -2.79
N SER A 78 2.69 12.83 -3.43
CA SER A 78 2.88 14.25 -3.14
C SER A 78 2.28 14.63 -1.78
N GLN A 79 2.68 15.78 -1.22
CA GLN A 79 2.10 16.28 0.03
C GLN A 79 0.58 16.52 -0.10
N ASP A 80 0.12 16.92 -1.27
CA ASP A 80 -1.29 17.18 -1.55
C ASP A 80 -2.13 15.89 -1.51
N ASP A 81 -1.59 14.78 -2.02
CA ASP A 81 -2.28 13.50 -2.02
C ASP A 81 -2.40 12.92 -0.61
N ILE A 82 -1.32 13.00 0.16
CA ILE A 82 -1.31 12.57 1.57
C ILE A 82 -2.30 13.43 2.37
N SER A 83 -2.33 14.75 2.12
CA SER A 83 -3.27 15.66 2.79
C SER A 83 -4.72 15.30 2.49
N LYS A 84 -5.07 14.97 1.24
CA LYS A 84 -6.43 14.53 0.87
C LYS A 84 -6.88 13.28 1.62
N ILE A 85 -5.97 12.33 1.82
CA ILE A 85 -6.26 11.11 2.59
C ILE A 85 -6.45 11.47 4.07
N ILE A 86 -5.51 12.22 4.66
CA ILE A 86 -5.54 12.60 6.07
C ILE A 86 -6.79 13.43 6.43
N CYS A 87 -7.25 14.31 5.54
CA CYS A 87 -8.47 15.11 5.76
C CYS A 87 -9.72 14.26 6.04
N GLN A 88 -9.72 12.98 5.68
CA GLN A 88 -10.84 12.07 5.98
C GLN A 88 -10.82 11.57 7.43
N TYR A 89 -9.68 11.68 8.12
CA TYR A 89 -9.44 11.05 9.42
C TYR A 89 -9.26 12.02 10.59
N THR A 90 -9.18 13.32 10.32
CA THR A 90 -8.93 14.31 11.37
C THR A 90 -9.43 15.69 10.99
N ASP A 91 -9.89 16.43 12.02
CA ASP A 91 -10.23 17.84 11.90
C ASP A 91 -8.98 18.76 11.82
N ASP A 92 -7.79 18.24 12.20
CA ASP A 92 -6.50 18.95 12.11
C ASP A 92 -5.49 18.20 11.22
N PRO A 93 -5.71 18.23 9.89
CA PRO A 93 -4.87 17.50 8.95
C PRO A 93 -3.43 18.01 8.91
N LYS A 94 -3.18 19.28 9.26
CA LYS A 94 -1.82 19.86 9.25
C LYS A 94 -0.96 19.27 10.35
N LYS A 95 -1.51 19.10 11.55
CA LYS A 95 -0.78 18.48 12.67
C LYS A 95 -0.50 17.01 12.38
N VAL A 96 -1.49 16.27 11.89
CA VAL A 96 -1.34 14.85 11.57
C VAL A 96 -0.38 14.64 10.40
N PHE A 97 -0.42 15.49 9.37
CA PHE A 97 0.54 15.47 8.27
C PHE A 97 1.97 15.55 8.77
N LYS A 98 2.30 16.46 9.70
CA LYS A 98 3.67 16.57 10.25
C LYS A 98 4.12 15.29 10.96
N ILE A 99 3.22 14.62 11.67
CA ILE A 99 3.51 13.36 12.37
C ILE A 99 3.77 12.25 11.34
N ILE A 100 2.90 12.11 10.36
CA ILE A 100 3.02 11.10 9.29
C ILE A 100 4.26 11.36 8.42
N ASP A 101 4.49 12.59 7.99
CA ASP A 101 5.63 12.99 7.18
C ASP A 101 6.96 12.77 7.91
N LYS A 102 7.01 13.04 9.23
CA LYS A 102 8.16 12.65 10.06
C LYS A 102 8.32 11.12 10.11
N HIS A 103 7.24 10.39 10.37
CA HIS A 103 7.28 8.91 10.44
C HIS A 103 7.79 8.30 9.13
N LEU A 104 7.25 8.74 7.99
CA LEU A 104 7.68 8.27 6.67
C LEU A 104 9.15 8.59 6.39
N ARG A 105 9.66 9.77 6.78
CA ARG A 105 11.09 10.13 6.63
C ARG A 105 12.04 9.22 7.40
N ASP A 106 11.56 8.60 8.47
CA ASP A 106 12.34 7.68 9.29
C ASP A 106 12.39 6.26 8.67
N GLN A 107 12.16 6.13 7.35
CA GLN A 107 12.08 4.89 6.56
C GLN A 107 10.98 3.92 6.99
N ASN A 108 10.00 4.43 7.72
CA ASN A 108 8.84 3.69 8.17
C ASN A 108 7.67 3.83 7.17
N PHE A 109 6.55 3.18 7.45
CA PHE A 109 5.36 3.25 6.61
C PHE A 109 4.09 3.51 7.41
N VAL A 110 3.05 3.97 6.72
CA VAL A 110 1.73 4.20 7.30
C VAL A 110 0.71 3.32 6.62
N VAL A 111 -0.12 2.64 7.42
CA VAL A 111 -1.22 1.81 6.94
C VAL A 111 -2.54 2.46 7.30
N PHE A 112 -3.36 2.73 6.29
CA PHE A 112 -4.75 3.10 6.43
C PHE A 112 -5.62 1.85 6.25
N ASP A 113 -6.54 1.61 7.17
CA ASP A 113 -7.51 0.53 7.14
C ASP A 113 -8.91 1.11 6.90
N PHE A 114 -9.35 1.05 5.64
CA PHE A 114 -10.66 1.58 5.22
C PHE A 114 -11.83 0.69 5.64
N THR A 115 -11.56 -0.50 6.23
CA THR A 115 -12.61 -1.38 6.75
C THR A 115 -13.08 -0.97 8.15
N LYS A 116 -12.34 -0.08 8.82
CA LYS A 116 -12.67 0.43 10.15
C LYS A 116 -13.35 1.78 10.04
N ALA A 117 -14.21 2.07 11.02
CA ALA A 117 -14.71 3.42 11.21
C ALA A 117 -13.54 4.38 11.43
N VAL A 118 -13.70 5.61 10.96
CA VAL A 118 -12.64 6.63 10.95
C VAL A 118 -12.10 6.92 12.36
N ASP A 119 -12.99 6.95 13.34
CA ASP A 119 -12.71 7.18 14.77
C ASP A 119 -12.06 5.99 15.47
N ASN A 120 -11.97 4.84 14.81
CA ASN A 120 -11.32 3.67 15.37
C ASN A 120 -9.80 3.90 15.47
N PRO A 121 -9.15 3.68 16.62
CA PRO A 121 -7.71 3.90 16.77
C PRO A 121 -6.84 2.99 15.88
N LEU A 122 -7.41 1.94 15.29
CA LEU A 122 -6.73 1.03 14.36
C LEU A 122 -6.94 1.43 12.88
N SER A 123 -7.72 2.47 12.59
CA SER A 123 -7.97 2.96 11.22
C SER A 123 -6.71 3.52 10.56
N VAL A 124 -5.76 4.03 11.35
CA VAL A 124 -4.45 4.48 10.89
C VAL A 124 -3.36 3.91 11.80
N ARG A 125 -2.37 3.24 11.22
CA ARG A 125 -1.25 2.63 11.95
C ARG A 125 0.07 3.16 11.42
N LEU A 126 0.92 3.61 12.34
CA LEU A 126 2.32 3.92 12.09
C LEU A 126 3.12 2.64 12.37
N SER A 127 3.84 2.11 11.39
CA SER A 127 4.62 0.85 11.48
C SER A 127 6.05 1.05 11.05
#